data_AF-A0A2G2Z0B3-F1
#
_entry.id   AF-A0A2G2Z0B3-F1
#
_cell.length_a   1.000
_cell.length_b   1.000
_cell.length_c   1.000
_cell.angle_alpha   90.00
_cell.angle_beta   90.00
_cell.angle_gamma   90.00
#
_symmetry.space_group_name_H-M   'P 1'
#
loop_
_entity.id
_entity.type
_entity.pdbx_description
1 polymer ?
#
loop_
_entity_poly.entity_id
_entity_poly.type
_entity_poly.pdbx_seq_one_letter_code
_entity_poly.pdbx_strand_id
1 'polypeptide(L)'
;MTTDNQMHDAGKTMAETSIATTNRTNTPQAMILAEKPGKFAGIDFKRWQEKILFYLTTLCLQRFTFQKAPELSEGTSKQKCFVIVEAWKYSDFLCWNYILCGLQDDLYNVYSGTKKQKSYGEH
;
A
#
# COMPACT_ATOMS: atom_id res chain seq x y z
N MET A 1 -50.33 28.53 54.92
CA MET A 1 -49.18 29.43 55.10
C MET A 1 -48.12 28.69 55.91
N THR A 2 -46.86 29.15 55.78
CA THR A 2 -45.62 28.66 56.40
C THR A 2 -44.79 27.75 55.49
N THR A 3 -43.91 28.41 54.73
CA THR A 3 -42.74 27.82 54.06
C THR A 3 -41.52 28.42 54.76
N ASP A 4 -40.81 27.60 55.53
CA ASP A 4 -39.52 27.96 56.11
C ASP A 4 -38.41 27.64 55.11
N ASN A 5 -37.60 28.67 54.84
CA ASN A 5 -36.37 28.60 54.07
C ASN A 5 -35.27 27.94 54.90
N GLN A 6 -34.44 27.10 54.26
CA GLN A 6 -33.09 26.84 54.77
C GLN A 6 -32.06 26.80 53.64
N MET A 7 -31.06 27.66 53.81
CA MET A 7 -29.83 27.83 53.03
C MET A 7 -28.97 26.58 53.08
N HIS A 8 -28.31 26.25 51.95
CA HIS A 8 -27.07 25.47 51.99
C HIS A 8 -25.88 26.26 51.46
N ASP A 9 -24.88 26.20 52.32
CA ASP A 9 -23.61 26.91 52.40
C ASP A 9 -22.58 26.40 51.39
N ALA A 10 -21.63 27.28 51.09
CA ALA A 10 -20.55 27.09 50.16
C ALA A 10 -19.49 26.11 50.71
N GLY A 11 -19.24 25.03 49.98
CA GLY A 11 -18.07 24.17 50.15
C GLY A 11 -17.35 24.01 48.82
N LYS A 12 -16.35 24.86 48.55
CA LYS A 12 -15.45 24.72 47.40
C LYS A 12 -14.41 23.67 47.76
N THR A 13 -14.46 22.50 47.12
CA THR A 13 -13.45 21.44 47.31
C THR A 13 -12.97 20.94 45.95
N MET A 14 -11.65 21.00 45.79
CA MET A 14 -10.86 20.58 44.64
C MET A 14 -11.03 19.07 44.45
N ALA A 15 -11.30 18.60 43.23
CA ALA A 15 -11.27 17.18 42.91
C ALA A 15 -10.39 16.94 41.69
N GLU A 16 -9.47 16.00 41.91
CA GLU A 16 -8.25 15.73 41.17
C GLU A 16 -8.49 14.96 39.87
N THR A 17 -7.55 15.21 38.98
CA THR A 17 -7.15 14.46 37.78
C THR A 17 -7.48 12.97 37.79
N SER A 18 -8.20 12.52 36.76
CA SER A 18 -7.96 11.21 36.16
C SER A 18 -7.82 11.35 34.66
N ILE A 19 -6.58 11.58 34.21
CA ILE A 19 -6.21 11.28 32.83
C ILE A 19 -6.16 9.75 32.72
N ALA A 20 -7.25 9.17 32.20
CA ALA A 20 -7.27 7.80 31.76
C ALA A 20 -6.20 7.64 30.68
N THR A 21 -5.02 7.18 31.10
CA THR A 21 -3.90 6.90 30.23
C THR A 21 -4.24 5.62 29.48
N THR A 22 -4.93 5.75 28.35
CA THR A 22 -5.04 4.66 27.39
C THR A 22 -3.64 4.40 26.88
N ASN A 23 -3.02 3.34 27.40
CA ASN A 23 -1.83 2.72 26.85
C ASN A 23 -2.15 2.23 25.44
N ARG A 24 -2.09 3.14 24.48
CA ARG A 24 -2.10 2.79 23.07
C ARG A 24 -0.88 1.91 22.86
N THR A 25 -1.12 0.61 22.69
CA THR A 25 -0.13 -0.35 22.25
C THR A 25 0.47 0.20 20.96
N ASN A 26 1.70 0.72 21.05
CA ASN A 26 2.50 1.10 19.89
C ASN A 26 3.07 -0.17 19.25
N THR A 27 2.18 -1.02 18.74
CA THR A 27 2.53 -1.97 17.69
C THR A 27 2.98 -1.13 16.50
N PRO A 28 4.07 -1.46 15.78
CA PRO A 28 4.43 -0.74 14.56
C PRO A 28 3.27 -0.78 13.57
N GLN A 29 2.47 0.29 13.53
CA GLN A 29 1.30 0.46 12.67
C GLN A 29 1.67 0.41 11.18
N ALA A 30 2.97 0.51 10.87
CA ALA A 30 3.51 0.33 9.52
C ALA A 30 3.21 -1.04 8.90
N MET A 31 2.94 -2.08 9.72
CA MET A 31 2.57 -3.42 9.26
C MET A 31 1.06 -3.70 9.29
N ILE A 32 0.22 -2.73 9.66
CA ILE A 32 -1.23 -2.82 9.40
C ILE A 32 -1.43 -2.63 7.90
N LEU A 33 -1.16 -3.73 7.20
CA LEU A 33 -1.71 -4.17 5.94
C LEU A 33 -1.92 -3.03 4.93
N ALA A 34 -1.00 -2.90 3.99
CA ALA A 34 -1.32 -2.30 2.71
C ALA A 34 -2.56 -3.02 2.19
N GLU A 35 -3.73 -2.42 2.38
CA GLU A 35 -5.00 -3.04 2.02
C GLU A 35 -4.96 -3.17 0.50
N LYS A 36 -5.05 -4.40 0.02
CA LYS A 36 -5.00 -4.66 -1.42
C LYS A 36 -6.11 -3.83 -2.07
N PRO A 37 -5.79 -2.94 -3.03
CA PRO A 37 -6.81 -2.14 -3.67
C PRO A 37 -7.85 -3.05 -4.35
N GLY A 38 -9.12 -2.67 -4.24
CA GLY A 38 -10.22 -3.37 -4.90
C GLY A 38 -10.04 -3.43 -6.43
N LYS A 39 -10.76 -4.35 -7.07
CA LYS A 39 -10.74 -4.49 -8.53
C LYS A 39 -11.25 -3.21 -9.20
N PHE A 40 -10.57 -2.80 -10.27
CA PHE A 40 -10.95 -1.69 -11.13
C PHE A 40 -12.10 -2.08 -12.04
N ALA A 41 -13.20 -1.34 -11.96
CA ALA A 41 -14.40 -1.55 -12.75
C ALA A 41 -14.54 -0.60 -13.95
N GLY A 42 -13.46 0.05 -14.38
CA GLY A 42 -13.49 1.00 -15.51
C GLY A 42 -13.82 2.46 -15.12
N ILE A 43 -14.25 2.71 -13.89
CA ILE A 43 -14.62 4.05 -13.39
C ILE A 43 -13.51 4.60 -12.48
N ASP A 44 -13.22 5.90 -12.59
CA ASP A 44 -12.18 6.61 -11.82
C ASP A 44 -10.76 6.03 -11.99
N PHE A 45 -10.35 5.80 -13.24
CA PHE A 45 -9.03 5.23 -13.57
C PHE A 45 -7.87 5.89 -12.84
N LYS A 46 -7.84 7.23 -12.78
CA LYS A 46 -6.79 7.98 -12.09
C LYS A 46 -6.68 7.61 -10.60
N ARG A 47 -7.82 7.54 -9.90
CA ARG A 47 -7.87 7.17 -8.48
C ARG A 47 -7.44 5.71 -8.28
N TRP A 48 -7.84 4.81 -9.18
CA TRP A 48 -7.38 3.42 -9.12
C TRP A 48 -5.87 3.29 -9.36
N GLN A 49 -5.33 4.01 -10.35
CA GLN A 49 -3.90 4.03 -10.62
C GLN A 49 -3.11 4.55 -9.42
N GLU A 50 -3.54 5.64 -8.79
CA GLU A 50 -2.91 6.17 -7.58
C GLU A 50 -2.91 5.14 -6.43
N LYS A 51 -4.03 4.43 -6.22
CA LYS A 51 -4.13 3.37 -5.20
C LYS A 51 -3.21 2.19 -5.50
N ILE A 52 -3.15 1.72 -6.75
CA ILE A 52 -2.23 0.65 -7.16
C ILE A 52 -0.79 1.09 -7.02
N LEU A 53 -0.46 2.33 -7.40
CA LEU A 53 0.88 2.87 -7.28
C LEU A 53 1.32 2.92 -5.82
N PHE A 54 0.49 3.46 -4.94
CA PHE A 54 0.74 3.49 -3.50
C PHE A 54 0.94 2.07 -2.93
N TYR A 55 0.09 1.13 -3.31
CA TYR A 55 0.22 -0.27 -2.91
C TYR A 55 1.56 -0.88 -3.37
N LEU A 56 1.95 -0.67 -4.63
CA LEU A 56 3.25 -1.12 -5.15
C LEU A 56 4.44 -0.45 -4.45
N THR A 57 4.31 0.82 -4.03
CA THR A 57 5.34 1.51 -3.24
C THR A 57 5.53 0.83 -1.89
N THR A 58 4.46 0.45 -1.19
CA THR A 58 4.56 -0.30 0.09
C THR A 58 5.23 -1.66 -0.07
N LEU A 59 5.14 -2.26 -1.26
CA LEU A 59 5.79 -3.53 -1.62
C LEU A 59 7.19 -3.36 -2.22
N CYS A 60 7.72 -2.13 -2.35
CA CYS A 60 8.97 -1.82 -3.04
C CYS A 60 9.00 -2.27 -4.52
N LEU A 61 7.83 -2.40 -5.16
CA LEU A 61 7.66 -2.85 -6.55
C LEU A 61 7.39 -1.71 -7.53
N GLN A 62 7.15 -0.49 -7.06
CA GLN A 62 6.81 0.66 -7.91
C GLN A 62 7.80 0.88 -9.06
N ARG A 63 9.11 0.70 -8.82
CA ARG A 63 10.15 0.91 -9.85
C ARG A 63 9.95 0.05 -11.10
N PHE A 64 9.38 -1.14 -10.95
CA PHE A 64 9.17 -2.08 -12.07
C PHE A 64 8.01 -1.67 -12.99
N THR A 65 7.27 -0.61 -12.67
CA THR A 65 6.22 -0.06 -13.55
C THR A 65 6.78 0.76 -14.71
N PHE A 66 8.04 1.23 -14.60
CA PHE A 66 8.68 2.08 -15.61
C PHE A 66 10.14 1.70 -15.91
N GLN A 67 10.79 0.93 -15.03
CA GLN A 67 12.20 0.56 -15.19
C GLN A 67 12.37 -0.58 -16.21
N LYS A 68 13.39 -0.48 -17.06
CA LYS A 68 13.80 -1.54 -17.99
C LYS A 68 14.63 -2.63 -17.28
N ALA A 69 14.84 -3.75 -17.96
CA ALA A 69 15.73 -4.81 -17.50
C ALA A 69 17.13 -4.26 -17.17
N PRO A 70 17.81 -4.82 -16.15
CA PRO A 70 19.14 -4.37 -15.77
C PRO A 70 20.14 -4.72 -16.89
N GLU A 71 20.94 -3.74 -17.28
CA GLU A 71 22.07 -3.93 -18.18
C GLU A 71 23.26 -4.49 -17.37
N LEU A 72 23.77 -5.64 -17.78
CA LEU A 72 24.89 -6.30 -17.09
C LEU A 72 26.22 -5.79 -17.63
N SER A 73 27.15 -5.43 -16.74
CA SER A 73 28.50 -5.02 -17.12
C SER A 73 29.44 -6.22 -17.28
N GLU A 74 30.40 -6.09 -18.20
CA GLU A 74 31.35 -7.14 -18.59
C GLU A 74 32.26 -7.62 -17.44
N GLY A 75 32.39 -6.83 -16.37
CA GLY A 75 33.20 -7.16 -15.18
C GLY A 75 32.47 -7.95 -14.08
N THR A 76 31.16 -8.22 -14.23
CA THR A 76 30.38 -8.92 -13.19
C THR A 76 30.48 -10.43 -13.36
N SER A 77 30.67 -11.19 -12.27
CA SER A 77 30.74 -12.65 -12.36
C SER A 77 29.41 -13.23 -12.86
N LYS A 78 29.47 -14.26 -13.71
CA LYS A 78 28.29 -14.92 -14.30
C LYS A 78 27.24 -15.31 -13.24
N GLN A 79 27.69 -15.77 -12.08
CA GLN A 79 26.82 -16.13 -10.96
C GLN A 79 26.06 -14.92 -10.39
N LYS A 80 26.75 -13.79 -10.19
CA LYS A 80 26.11 -12.56 -9.69
C LYS A 80 25.12 -12.01 -10.73
N CYS A 81 25.51 -12.00 -12.01
CA CYS A 81 24.62 -11.63 -13.10
C CYS A 81 23.33 -12.45 -13.11
N PHE A 82 23.46 -13.78 -13.00
CA PHE A 82 22.30 -14.66 -12.96
C PHE A 82 21.34 -14.33 -11.81
N VAL A 83 21.87 -14.19 -10.59
CA VAL A 83 21.05 -13.87 -9.40
C VAL A 83 20.33 -12.52 -9.57
N ILE A 84 21.01 -11.50 -10.11
CA ILE A 84 20.42 -10.17 -10.35
C ILE A 84 19.28 -10.24 -11.38
N VAL A 85 19.51 -10.93 -12.50
CA VAL A 85 18.52 -11.06 -13.57
C VAL A 85 17.29 -11.83 -13.09
N GLU A 86 17.46 -12.94 -12.39
CA GLU A 86 16.35 -13.74 -11.89
C GLU A 86 15.55 -13.01 -10.81
N ALA A 87 16.21 -12.32 -9.88
CA ALA A 87 15.54 -11.48 -8.89
C ALA A 87 14.75 -10.34 -9.55
N TRP A 88 15.30 -9.72 -10.60
CA TRP A 88 14.62 -8.69 -11.37
C TRP A 88 13.39 -9.23 -12.09
N LYS A 89 13.50 -10.37 -12.81
CA LYS A 89 12.39 -11.02 -13.51
C LYS A 89 11.25 -11.37 -12.56
N TYR A 90 11.58 -11.96 -11.41
CA TYR A 90 10.59 -12.30 -10.40
C TYR A 90 9.86 -11.07 -9.86
N SER A 91 10.60 -9.99 -9.61
CA SER A 91 10.03 -8.73 -9.14
C SER A 91 9.17 -8.02 -10.19
N ASP A 92 9.59 -8.04 -11.47
CA ASP A 92 8.77 -7.57 -12.60
C ASP A 92 7.48 -8.37 -12.68
N PHE A 93 7.58 -9.71 -12.67
CA PHE A 93 6.43 -10.59 -12.69
C PHE A 93 5.44 -10.28 -11.57
N LEU A 94 5.92 -10.12 -10.33
CA LEU A 94 5.08 -9.75 -9.19
C LEU A 94 4.41 -8.39 -9.39
N CYS A 95 5.15 -7.36 -9.82
CA CYS A 95 4.62 -6.02 -10.04
C CYS A 95 3.44 -6.05 -11.03
N TRP A 96 3.63 -6.72 -12.17
CA TRP A 96 2.58 -6.87 -13.16
C TRP A 96 1.43 -7.73 -12.67
N ASN A 97 1.70 -8.80 -11.92
CA ASN A 97 0.65 -9.63 -11.33
C ASN A 97 -0.28 -8.79 -10.44
N TYR A 98 0.26 -7.90 -9.61
CA TYR A 98 -0.58 -7.01 -8.79
C TYR A 98 -1.40 -6.03 -9.61
N ILE A 99 -0.82 -5.43 -10.64
CA ILE A 99 -1.55 -4.51 -11.55
C ILE A 99 -2.69 -5.26 -12.23
N LEU A 100 -2.40 -6.44 -12.80
CA LEU A 100 -3.36 -7.26 -13.53
C LEU A 100 -4.47 -7.79 -12.59
N CYS A 101 -4.13 -8.32 -11.42
CA CYS A 101 -5.11 -8.78 -10.43
C CYS A 101 -5.95 -7.63 -9.85
N GLY A 102 -5.52 -6.38 -10.02
CA GLY A 102 -6.27 -5.18 -9.68
C GLY A 102 -7.33 -4.81 -10.72
N LEU A 103 -7.43 -5.52 -11.85
CA LEU A 103 -8.41 -5.28 -12.91
C LEU A 103 -9.62 -6.22 -12.78
N GLN A 104 -10.78 -5.79 -13.28
CA GLN A 104 -11.86 -6.72 -13.63
C GLN A 104 -11.48 -7.59 -14.83
N ASP A 105 -12.17 -8.72 -14.96
CA ASP A 105 -11.77 -9.80 -15.86
C ASP A 105 -11.80 -9.37 -17.35
N ASP A 106 -12.78 -8.53 -17.74
CA ASP A 106 -12.85 -7.96 -19.09
C ASP A 106 -11.61 -7.10 -19.42
N LEU A 107 -11.14 -6.32 -18.45
CA LEU A 107 -9.96 -5.45 -18.59
C LEU A 107 -8.65 -6.24 -18.48
N TYR A 108 -8.62 -7.28 -17.65
CA TYR A 108 -7.48 -8.18 -17.52
C TYR A 108 -7.11 -8.80 -18.88
N ASN A 109 -8.11 -9.30 -19.60
CA ASN A 109 -7.89 -9.98 -20.89
C ASN A 109 -7.29 -9.03 -21.93
N VAL A 110 -7.79 -7.79 -22.00
CA VAL A 110 -7.25 -6.75 -22.89
C VAL A 110 -5.80 -6.43 -22.53
N TYR A 111 -5.52 -6.21 -21.25
CA TYR A 111 -4.22 -5.68 -20.83
C TYR A 111 -3.12 -6.74 -20.74
N SER A 112 -3.47 -7.99 -20.38
CA SER A 112 -2.54 -9.12 -20.39
C SER A 112 -2.05 -9.48 -21.79
N GLY A 113 -2.88 -9.26 -22.82
CA GLY A 113 -2.48 -9.37 -24.22
C GLY A 113 -1.39 -8.36 -24.61
N THR A 114 -1.54 -7.10 -24.19
CA THR A 114 -0.60 -6.02 -24.51
C THR A 114 0.78 -6.22 -23.90
N LYS A 115 0.90 -6.84 -22.71
CA LYS A 115 2.21 -7.13 -22.09
C LYS A 115 3.05 -8.08 -22.96
N LYS A 116 2.42 -9.09 -23.56
CA LYS A 116 3.12 -10.06 -24.43
C LYS A 116 3.80 -9.38 -25.62
N GLN A 117 3.23 -8.29 -26.15
CA GLN A 117 3.85 -7.54 -27.25
C GLN A 117 5.06 -6.70 -26.83
N LYS A 118 5.19 -6.30 -25.55
CA LYS A 118 6.35 -5.52 -25.06
C LYS A 118 7.53 -6.39 -24.63
N SER A 119 7.29 -7.64 -24.21
CA SER A 119 8.37 -8.58 -23.83
C SER A 119 8.97 -9.33 -25.01
N TYR A 120 8.24 -9.41 -26.13
CA TYR A 120 8.69 -10.01 -27.40
C TYR A 120 8.78 -8.99 -28.54
N GLY A 121 8.83 -7.69 -28.22
CA GLY A 121 9.22 -6.67 -29.19
C GLY A 121 10.68 -6.90 -29.55
N GLU A 122 10.86 -7.44 -30.75
CA GLU A 122 12.06 -8.04 -31.32
C GLU A 122 13.29 -7.13 -31.37
N HIS A 123 14.42 -7.82 -31.53
CA HIS A 123 15.74 -7.34 -31.93
C HIS A 123 15.72 -6.34 -33.09
#